data_AF-A0A9D1J5H9-F1
#
_entry.id   AF-A0A9D1J5H9-F1
#
_cell.length_a   1.000
_cell.length_b   1.000
_cell.length_c   1.000
_cell.angle_alpha   90.00
_cell.angle_beta   90.00
_cell.angle_gamma   90.00
#
_symmetry.space_group_name_H-M   'P 1'
#
loop_
_entity.id
_entity.type
_entity.pdbx_description
1 polymer ?
#
loop_
_entity_poly.entity_id
_entity_poly.type
_entity_poly.pdbx_seq_one_letter_code
_entity_poly.pdbx_strand_id
1 'polypeptide(L)'
;MAQQPNMSFTESYQLCLRAGKMLWEKSRNYFISTFLSTALKAVAPYVTVWLSARIIAELAGGRDAGVLTRWVILTLAVEALLALAAGLTLRWKNVESLALRPAGNHIYAEKMLDLEYPDVDRQAVYDLYSQIRQRDNWQGWGILYIRTIYEQAVAAVFQTLGG
;
A
#
# COMPACT_ATOMS: atom_id res chain seq x y z
N MET A 1 -27.81 -16.59 -11.54
CA MET A 1 -26.50 -16.65 -10.87
C MET A 1 -25.60 -17.54 -11.70
N ALA A 2 -24.78 -16.95 -12.59
CA ALA A 2 -23.86 -17.74 -13.41
C ALA A 2 -22.77 -18.34 -12.51
N GLN A 3 -22.65 -19.68 -12.54
CA GLN A 3 -21.56 -20.41 -11.90
C GLN A 3 -20.23 -19.82 -12.38
N GLN A 4 -19.40 -19.32 -11.47
CA GLN A 4 -18.02 -19.03 -11.82
C GLN A 4 -17.37 -20.37 -12.19
N PRO A 5 -16.67 -20.49 -13.32
CA PRO A 5 -15.91 -21.69 -13.62
C PRO A 5 -14.97 -21.97 -12.44
N ASN A 6 -14.75 -23.25 -12.11
CA ASN A 6 -13.74 -23.68 -11.14
C ASN A 6 -12.35 -23.27 -11.64
N MET A 7 -12.03 -21.98 -11.55
CA MET A 7 -10.74 -21.43 -11.91
C MET A 7 -9.73 -22.04 -10.95
N SER A 8 -8.66 -22.58 -11.51
CA SER A 8 -7.56 -23.09 -10.71
C SER A 8 -6.95 -21.92 -9.92
N PHE A 9 -6.58 -22.15 -8.66
CA PHE A 9 -5.93 -21.12 -7.82
C PHE A 9 -4.73 -20.46 -8.52
N THR A 10 -4.04 -21.21 -9.38
CA THR A 10 -2.92 -20.73 -10.19
C THR A 10 -3.34 -19.69 -11.24
N GLU A 11 -4.48 -19.87 -11.91
CA GLU A 11 -4.99 -18.93 -12.90
C GLU A 11 -5.46 -17.64 -12.23
N SER A 12 -6.18 -17.74 -11.11
CA SER A 12 -6.57 -16.57 -10.32
C SER A 12 -5.36 -15.79 -9.82
N TYR A 13 -4.31 -16.49 -9.38
CA TYR A 13 -3.06 -15.87 -8.96
C TYR A 13 -2.34 -15.16 -10.12
N GLN A 14 -2.24 -15.79 -11.30
CA GLN A 14 -1.65 -15.18 -12.48
C GLN A 14 -2.42 -13.94 -12.95
N LEU A 15 -3.76 -13.98 -12.87
CA LEU A 15 -4.61 -12.82 -13.17
C LEU A 15 -4.36 -11.67 -12.18
N CYS A 16 -4.26 -11.97 -10.88
CA CYS A 16 -3.90 -10.99 -9.86
C CYS A 16 -2.50 -10.41 -10.09
N LEU A 17 -1.52 -11.24 -10.44
CA LEU A 17 -0.16 -10.77 -10.77
C LEU A 17 -0.15 -9.87 -12.00
N ARG A 18 -0.89 -10.23 -13.05
CA ARG A 18 -0.96 -9.44 -14.28
C ARG A 18 -1.62 -8.09 -14.05
N ALA A 19 -2.75 -8.07 -13.35
CA ALA A 19 -3.44 -6.84 -13.00
C ALA A 19 -2.60 -5.99 -12.02
N GLY A 20 -1.84 -6.63 -11.12
CA GLY A 20 -0.88 -5.95 -10.26
C GLY A 20 0.29 -5.34 -11.02
N LYS A 21 0.81 -6.03 -12.05
CA LYS A 21 1.84 -5.49 -12.94
C LYS A 21 1.34 -4.28 -13.74
N MET A 22 0.12 -4.34 -14.27
CA MET A 22 -0.50 -3.20 -14.96
C MET A 22 -0.65 -1.98 -14.03
N LEU A 23 -1.07 -2.21 -12.79
CA LEU A 23 -1.16 -1.14 -11.79
C LEU A 23 0.23 -0.62 -11.38
N TRP A 24 1.23 -1.50 -11.27
CA TRP A 24 2.61 -1.12 -10.97
C TRP A 24 3.23 -0.21 -12.04
N GLU A 25 2.97 -0.51 -13.31
CA GLU A 25 3.44 0.32 -14.43
C GLU A 25 2.77 1.70 -14.42
N LYS A 26 1.47 1.77 -14.10
CA LYS A 26 0.71 3.03 -14.11
C LYS A 26 0.87 3.86 -12.83
N SER A 27 1.18 3.24 -11.68
CA SER A 27 1.26 3.91 -10.37
C SER A 27 2.44 3.45 -9.50
N ARG A 28 3.67 3.48 -10.04
CA ARG A 28 4.89 3.07 -9.32
C ARG A 28 5.12 3.86 -8.01
N ASN A 29 4.84 5.16 -8.01
CA ASN A 29 5.06 6.02 -6.84
C ASN A 29 4.15 5.64 -5.66
N TYR A 30 2.97 5.07 -5.93
CA TYR A 30 2.06 4.56 -4.92
C TYR A 30 2.64 3.39 -4.12
N PHE A 31 3.26 2.44 -4.82
CA PHE A 31 3.83 1.25 -4.19
C PHE A 31 5.06 1.60 -3.33
N ILE A 32 5.90 2.51 -3.82
CA ILE A 32 7.09 2.99 -3.10
C ILE A 32 6.70 3.78 -1.85
N SER A 33 5.77 4.73 -1.97
CA SER A 33 5.30 5.52 -0.82
C SER A 33 4.62 4.65 0.24
N THR A 34 3.84 3.66 -0.18
CA THR A 34 3.22 2.68 0.72
C THR A 34 4.28 1.86 1.46
N PHE A 35 5.26 1.30 0.74
CA PHE A 35 6.34 0.52 1.35
C PHE A 35 7.11 1.35 2.39
N LEU A 36 7.52 2.56 2.03
CA LEU A 36 8.28 3.44 2.91
C LEU A 36 7.46 3.85 4.15
N SER A 37 6.16 4.13 3.98
CA SER A 37 5.28 4.46 5.10
C SER A 37 5.12 3.30 6.08
N THR A 38 5.00 2.07 5.58
CA THR A 38 4.87 0.87 6.43
C THR A 38 6.20 0.52 7.10
N ALA A 39 7.32 0.67 6.40
CA ALA A 39 8.65 0.49 6.95
C ALA A 39 8.89 1.45 8.12
N LEU A 40 8.59 2.74 7.95
CA LEU A 40 8.75 3.74 9.02
C LEU A 40 7.87 3.44 10.24
N LYS A 41 6.62 2.97 10.01
CA LYS A 41 5.74 2.53 11.10
C LYS A 41 6.27 1.30 11.83
N ALA A 42 6.89 0.36 11.11
CA ALA A 42 7.48 -0.83 11.72
C ALA A 42 8.75 -0.50 12.53
N VAL A 43 9.52 0.50 12.10
CA VAL A 43 10.74 0.96 12.79
C VAL A 43 10.42 1.76 14.06
N ALA A 44 9.30 2.49 14.08
CA ALA A 44 8.88 3.31 15.21
C ALA A 44 8.96 2.61 16.59
N PRO A 45 8.35 1.42 16.80
CA PRO A 45 8.41 0.75 18.11
C PRO A 45 9.83 0.34 18.53
N TYR A 46 10.70 -0.05 17.59
CA TYR A 46 12.09 -0.40 17.91
C TYR A 46 12.88 0.79 18.43
N VAL A 47 12.66 1.96 17.82
CA VAL A 47 13.31 3.21 18.24
C VAL A 47 12.85 3.59 19.65
N THR A 48 11.55 3.46 19.94
CA THR A 48 11.00 3.72 21.28
C THR A 48 11.57 2.78 22.36
N VAL A 49 11.73 1.49 22.05
CA VAL A 49 12.32 0.50 22.98
C VAL A 49 13.79 0.80 23.24
N TRP A 50 14.56 1.06 22.18
CA TRP A 50 15.98 1.39 22.29
C TRP A 50 16.19 2.69 23.09
N LEU A 51 15.35 3.70 22.87
CA LEU A 51 15.37 4.96 23.62
C LEU A 51 15.09 4.73 25.11
N SER A 52 14.08 3.92 25.42
CA SER A 52 13.75 3.55 26.80
C SER A 52 14.94 2.87 27.50
N ALA A 53 15.58 1.91 26.83
CA ALA A 53 16.74 1.20 27.37
C ALA A 53 17.96 2.14 27.55
N ARG A 54 18.17 3.08 26.63
CA ARG A 54 19.31 4.00 26.70
C ARG A 54 19.17 5.01 27.84
N ILE A 55 17.97 5.55 28.05
CA ILE A 55 17.69 6.44 29.20
C ILE A 55 17.97 5.72 30.52
N ILE A 56 17.51 4.46 30.64
CA ILE A 56 17.73 3.65 31.85
C ILE A 56 19.22 3.34 32.05
N ALA A 57 19.94 2.97 30.98
CA ALA A 57 21.36 2.64 31.06
C ALA A 57 22.23 3.83 31.48
N GLU A 58 21.92 5.03 31.01
CA GLU A 58 22.65 6.24 31.40
C GLU A 58 22.25 6.74 32.80
N LEU A 59 20.99 6.53 33.23
CA LEU A 59 20.57 6.78 34.62
C LEU A 59 21.25 5.82 35.62
N ALA A 60 21.53 4.58 35.20
CA ALA A 60 22.25 3.59 35.98
C ALA A 60 23.79 3.77 35.91
N GLY A 61 24.29 4.47 34.89
CA GLY A 61 25.70 4.78 34.68
C GLY A 61 26.19 6.01 35.46
N GLY A 62 27.48 6.31 35.33
CA GLY A 62 28.16 7.39 36.04
C GLY A 62 27.60 8.78 35.71
N ARG A 63 26.56 9.19 36.44
CA ARG A 63 26.06 10.54 36.81
C ARG A 63 26.58 11.81 36.10
N ASP A 64 26.87 11.79 34.81
CA ASP A 64 27.30 12.96 34.06
C ASP A 64 26.15 13.54 33.21
N ALA A 65 25.38 14.44 33.82
CA ALA A 65 24.14 14.99 33.26
C ALA A 65 24.33 15.74 31.92
N GLY A 66 25.53 16.25 31.64
CA GLY A 66 25.82 17.00 30.42
C GLY A 66 25.96 16.12 29.17
N VAL A 67 26.51 14.90 29.33
CA VAL A 67 26.64 13.94 28.23
C VAL A 67 25.29 13.26 27.96
N LEU A 68 24.55 12.94 29.03
CA LEU A 68 23.22 12.35 28.97
C LEU A 68 22.22 13.21 28.17
N THR A 69 22.16 14.51 28.46
CA THR A 69 21.24 15.42 27.78
C THR A 69 21.54 15.54 26.28
N ARG A 70 22.81 15.53 25.88
CA ARG A 70 23.19 15.52 24.45
C ARG A 70 22.69 14.28 23.72
N TRP A 71 22.86 13.10 24.32
CA TRP A 71 22.39 11.86 23.72
C TRP A 71 20.86 11.82 23.64
N VAL A 72 20.15 12.23 24.69
CA VAL A 72 18.68 12.30 24.69
C VAL A 72 18.16 13.25 23.61
N ILE A 73 18.79 14.42 23.43
CA ILE A 73 18.41 15.36 22.37
C ILE A 73 18.66 14.74 20.98
N LEU A 74 19.78 14.04 20.77
CA LEU A 74 20.05 13.34 19.51
C LEU A 74 19.03 12.24 19.23
N THR A 75 18.67 11.43 20.23
CA THR A 75 17.67 10.36 20.04
C THR A 75 16.29 10.92 19.74
N LEU A 76 15.90 12.00 20.44
CA LEU A 76 14.62 12.66 20.24
C LEU A 76 14.57 13.39 18.89
N ALA A 77 15.69 13.94 18.42
CA ALA A 77 15.81 14.50 17.08
C ALA A 77 15.64 13.42 16.00
N VAL A 78 16.23 12.23 16.18
CA VAL A 78 16.06 11.10 15.25
C VAL A 78 14.62 10.61 15.23
N GLU A 79 13.95 10.51 16.38
CA GLU A 79 12.55 10.13 16.46
C GLU A 79 11.63 11.17 15.79
N ALA A 80 11.87 12.47 16.03
CA ALA A 80 11.15 13.54 15.37
C ALA A 80 11.33 13.50 13.84
N LEU A 81 12.55 13.25 13.35
CA LEU A 81 12.83 13.09 11.93
C LEU A 81 12.10 11.87 11.34
N LEU A 82 12.07 10.74 12.05
CA LEU A 82 11.33 9.56 11.63
C LEU A 82 9.82 9.81 11.59
N ALA A 83 9.26 10.49 12.59
CA ALA A 83 7.85 10.85 12.64
C ALA A 83 7.49 11.81 11.49
N LEU A 84 8.34 12.79 11.20
CA LEU A 84 8.15 13.70 10.06
C LEU A 84 8.22 12.95 8.72
N ALA A 85 9.19 12.04 8.55
CA ALA A 85 9.29 11.20 7.37
C ALA A 85 8.05 10.30 7.21
N ALA A 86 7.54 9.73 8.31
CA ALA A 86 6.34 8.91 8.31
C ALA A 86 5.09 9.73 7.92
N GLY A 87 4.98 10.95 8.43
CA GLY A 87 3.92 11.88 8.06
C GLY A 87 3.96 12.30 6.60
N LEU A 88 5.16 12.61 6.08
CA LEU A 88 5.35 13.00 4.68
C LEU A 88 5.00 11.86 3.72
N THR A 89 5.44 10.64 4.03
CA THR A 89 5.15 9.45 3.22
C THR A 89 3.67 9.08 3.27
N LEU A 90 3.01 9.23 4.41
CA LEU A 90 1.56 9.04 4.52
C LEU A 90 0.80 10.08 3.67
N ARG A 91 1.23 11.34 3.72
CA ARG A 91 0.63 12.40 2.90
C ARG A 91 0.85 12.16 1.41
N TRP A 92 2.03 11.69 1.01
CA TRP A 92 2.33 11.29 -0.36
C TRP A 92 1.44 10.11 -0.81
N LYS A 93 1.32 9.07 0.02
CA LYS A 93 0.40 7.94 -0.21
C LYS A 93 -1.05 8.40 -0.40
N ASN A 94 -1.51 9.37 0.40
CA ASN A 94 -2.88 9.89 0.31
C ASN A 94 -3.14 10.67 -0.98
N VAL A 95 -2.17 11.48 -1.43
CA VAL A 95 -2.28 12.19 -2.72
C VAL A 95 -2.34 11.18 -3.87
N GLU A 96 -1.46 10.20 -3.86
CA GLU A 96 -1.38 9.19 -4.91
C GLU A 96 -2.60 8.25 -4.91
N SER A 97 -3.15 7.96 -3.73
CA SER A 97 -4.40 7.22 -3.54
C SER A 97 -5.58 7.85 -4.29
N LEU A 98 -5.64 9.18 -4.38
CA LEU A 98 -6.68 9.89 -5.12
C LEU A 98 -6.49 9.75 -6.64
N ALA A 99 -5.26 9.61 -7.12
CA ALA A 99 -4.94 9.42 -8.54
C ALA A 99 -5.23 8.00 -9.05
N LEU A 100 -5.34 7.01 -8.16
CA LEU A 100 -5.61 5.62 -8.53
C LEU A 100 -7.02 5.40 -9.10
N ARG A 101 -8.05 6.08 -8.58
CA ARG A 101 -9.43 5.95 -9.11
C ARG A 101 -9.55 6.41 -10.57
N PRO A 102 -9.04 7.59 -10.95
CA PRO A 102 -8.94 7.99 -12.34
C PRO A 102 -8.13 7.01 -13.21
N ALA A 103 -6.99 6.53 -12.71
CA ALA A 103 -6.15 5.58 -13.46
C ALA A 103 -6.86 4.24 -13.72
N GLY A 104 -7.61 3.71 -12.75
CA GLY A 104 -8.44 2.52 -12.91
C GLY A 104 -9.54 2.71 -13.96
N ASN A 105 -10.25 3.85 -13.90
CA ASN A 105 -11.25 4.20 -14.91
C ASN A 105 -10.65 4.31 -16.32
N HIS A 106 -9.43 4.84 -16.42
CA HIS A 106 -8.75 4.99 -17.70
C HIS A 106 -8.43 3.63 -18.34
N ILE A 107 -8.04 2.62 -17.56
CA ILE A 107 -7.80 1.24 -18.07
C ILE A 107 -9.08 0.64 -18.67
N TYR A 108 -10.22 0.81 -17.99
CA TYR A 108 -11.50 0.34 -18.54
C TYR A 108 -11.91 1.11 -19.79
N ALA A 109 -11.66 2.42 -19.83
CA ALA A 109 -11.96 3.27 -20.97
C ALA A 109 -11.10 2.91 -22.20
N GLU A 110 -9.78 2.75 -22.02
CA GLU A 110 -8.86 2.26 -23.07
C GLU A 110 -9.35 0.93 -23.63
N LYS A 111 -9.74 -0.01 -22.76
CA LYS A 111 -10.22 -1.32 -23.21
C LYS A 111 -11.52 -1.28 -24.00
N MET A 112 -12.43 -0.36 -23.67
CA MET A 112 -13.67 -0.15 -24.44
C MET A 112 -13.38 0.51 -25.79
N LEU A 113 -12.38 1.40 -25.86
CA LEU A 113 -11.97 2.06 -27.10
C LEU A 113 -11.23 1.12 -28.06
N ASP A 114 -10.46 0.16 -27.54
CA ASP A 114 -9.76 -0.86 -28.33
C ASP A 114 -10.70 -1.96 -28.89
N LEU A 115 -11.97 -1.97 -28.49
CA LEU A 115 -12.92 -2.99 -28.91
C LEU A 115 -13.48 -2.65 -30.30
N GLU A 116 -13.57 -3.64 -31.19
CA GLU A 116 -14.13 -3.44 -32.53
C GLU A 116 -15.61 -3.02 -32.44
N TYR A 117 -16.04 -2.10 -33.31
CA TYR A 117 -17.41 -1.54 -33.28
C TYR A 117 -18.54 -2.61 -33.23
N PRO A 118 -18.46 -3.74 -33.97
CA PRO A 118 -19.48 -4.79 -33.89
C PRO A 118 -19.56 -5.48 -32.52
N ASP A 119 -18.44 -5.56 -31.80
CA ASP A 119 -18.39 -6.15 -30.46
C ASP A 119 -18.86 -5.15 -29.39
N VAL A 120 -18.67 -3.85 -29.61
CA VAL A 120 -19.21 -2.80 -28.72
C VAL A 120 -20.74 -2.84 -28.72
N ASP A 121 -21.38 -3.01 -29.88
CA ASP A 121 -22.84 -3.02 -30.00
C ASP A 121 -23.49 -4.34 -29.50
N ARG A 122 -22.65 -5.34 -29.17
CA ARG A 122 -23.14 -6.62 -28.66
C ARG A 122 -23.60 -6.49 -27.21
N GLN A 123 -24.88 -6.79 -26.98
CA GLN A 123 -25.50 -6.73 -25.64
C GLN A 123 -24.74 -7.56 -24.57
N ALA A 124 -24.18 -8.71 -24.95
CA ALA A 124 -23.38 -9.54 -24.04
C ALA A 124 -22.14 -8.83 -23.49
N VAL A 125 -21.53 -7.91 -24.24
CA VAL A 125 -20.34 -7.14 -23.82
C VAL A 125 -20.74 -6.05 -22.83
N TYR A 126 -21.85 -5.35 -23.09
CA TYR A 126 -22.43 -4.39 -22.16
C TYR A 126 -22.85 -5.04 -20.82
N ASP A 127 -23.47 -6.22 -20.88
CA ASP A 127 -23.85 -6.98 -19.67
C ASP A 127 -22.62 -7.42 -18.86
N LEU A 128 -21.53 -7.80 -19.50
CA LEU A 128 -20.28 -8.15 -18.82
C LEU A 128 -19.62 -6.92 -18.19
N TYR A 129 -19.56 -5.81 -18.92
CA TYR A 129 -19.01 -4.54 -18.42
C TYR A 129 -19.80 -4.01 -17.23
N SER A 130 -21.13 -4.04 -17.30
CA SER A 130 -22.01 -3.59 -16.21
C SER A 130 -21.81 -4.44 -14.95
N GLN A 131 -21.66 -5.77 -15.09
CA GLN A 131 -21.33 -6.64 -13.96
C GLN A 131 -19.97 -6.33 -13.34
N ILE A 132 -18.94 -6.07 -14.15
CA ILE A 132 -17.62 -5.68 -13.65
C ILE A 132 -17.72 -4.38 -12.86
N ARG A 133 -18.42 -3.38 -13.41
CA ARG A 133 -18.59 -2.06 -12.76
C ARG A 133 -19.46 -2.12 -11.52
N GLN A 134 -20.50 -2.96 -11.52
CA GLN A 134 -21.31 -3.23 -10.33
C GLN A 134 -20.47 -3.89 -9.24
N ARG A 135 -19.66 -4.91 -9.57
CA ARG A 135 -18.76 -5.57 -8.61
C ARG A 135 -17.71 -4.62 -8.04
N ASP A 136 -17.13 -3.77 -8.89
CA ASP A 136 -16.17 -2.75 -8.48
C ASP A 136 -16.82 -1.69 -7.58
N ASN A 137 -18.02 -1.20 -7.93
CA ASN A 137 -18.68 -0.15 -7.16
C ASN A 137 -19.33 -0.64 -5.86
N TRP A 138 -19.86 -1.87 -5.81
CA TRP A 138 -20.53 -2.39 -4.61
C TRP A 138 -19.56 -2.94 -3.57
N GLN A 139 -18.53 -3.67 -3.99
CA GLN A 139 -17.64 -4.35 -3.05
C GLN A 139 -16.16 -3.96 -3.22
N GLY A 140 -15.81 -3.11 -4.20
CA GLY A 140 -14.44 -2.66 -4.39
C GLY A 140 -13.48 -3.73 -4.93
N TRP A 141 -13.99 -4.84 -5.48
CA TRP A 141 -13.18 -5.95 -6.02
C TRP A 141 -12.71 -5.75 -7.47
N GLY A 142 -12.75 -4.53 -8.01
CA GLY A 142 -12.14 -4.27 -9.31
C GLY A 142 -10.62 -4.32 -9.25
N ILE A 143 -9.97 -3.89 -10.33
CA ILE A 143 -8.51 -3.86 -10.46
C ILE A 143 -7.83 -3.11 -9.30
N LEU A 144 -8.53 -2.13 -8.70
CA LEU A 144 -8.05 -1.38 -7.55
C LEU A 144 -7.96 -2.19 -6.25
N TYR A 145 -8.62 -3.34 -6.14
CA TYR A 145 -8.54 -4.23 -4.98
C TYR A 145 -7.12 -4.75 -4.72
N ILE A 146 -6.31 -4.85 -5.78
CA ILE A 146 -4.92 -5.31 -5.70
C ILE A 146 -4.07 -4.41 -4.81
N ARG A 147 -4.42 -3.11 -4.72
CA ARG A 147 -3.86 -2.19 -3.74
C ARG A 147 -4.03 -2.70 -2.32
N THR A 148 -5.24 -3.12 -1.96
CA THR A 148 -5.57 -3.61 -0.62
C THR A 148 -4.80 -4.89 -0.31
N ILE A 149 -4.72 -5.83 -1.27
CA ILE A 149 -3.91 -7.04 -1.15
C ILE A 149 -2.44 -6.69 -0.91
N TYR A 150 -1.89 -5.74 -1.68
CA TYR A 150 -0.50 -5.30 -1.51
C TYR A 150 -0.25 -4.68 -0.14
N GLU A 151 -1.12 -3.78 0.32
CA GLU A 151 -1.00 -3.16 1.64
C GLU A 151 -1.02 -4.20 2.77
N GLN A 152 -1.91 -5.18 2.68
CA GLN A 152 -1.99 -6.28 3.63
C GLN A 152 -0.76 -7.18 3.58
N ALA A 153 -0.26 -7.52 2.39
CA ALA A 153 0.92 -8.34 2.22
C ALA A 153 2.17 -7.64 2.80
N VAL A 154 2.35 -6.35 2.51
CA VAL A 154 3.45 -5.56 3.06
C VAL A 154 3.33 -5.45 4.58
N ALA A 155 2.14 -5.14 5.10
CA ALA A 155 1.91 -5.10 6.54
C ALA A 155 2.21 -6.45 7.21
N ALA A 156 1.78 -7.56 6.60
CA ALA A 156 2.04 -8.91 7.12
C ALA A 156 3.53 -9.23 7.17
N VAL A 157 4.30 -8.88 6.12
CA VAL A 157 5.77 -9.05 6.12
C VAL A 157 6.43 -8.23 7.23
N PHE A 158 6.00 -6.98 7.44
CA PHE A 158 6.53 -6.17 8.53
C PHE A 158 6.08 -6.64 9.90
N GLN A 159 4.90 -7.25 10.03
CA GLN A 159 4.44 -7.88 11.26
C GLN A 159 5.21 -9.15 11.60
N THR A 160 5.55 -9.99 10.61
CA THR A 160 6.32 -11.21 10.85
C THR A 160 7.79 -10.94 11.14
N LEU A 161 8.36 -9.87 10.59
CA LEU A 161 9.70 -9.39 10.96
C LEU A 161 9.70 -8.60 12.27
N GLY A 162 8.54 -8.00 12.60
CA GLY A 162 8.30 -7.12 13.73
C GLY A 162 8.00 -7.83 15.06
N GLY A 163 7.39 -9.01 14.96
CA GLY A 163 6.85 -9.81 16.08
C GLY A 163 7.79 -10.89 16.59
#